data_AF-A0A9X3C1T6-F1
#
_entry.id   AF-A0A9X3C1T6-F1
#
_cell.length_a   1.000
_cell.length_b   1.000
_cell.length_c   1.000
_cell.angle_alpha   90.00
_cell.angle_beta   90.00
_cell.angle_gamma   90.00
#
_symmetry.space_group_name_H-M   'P 1'
#
loop_
_entity.id
_entity.type
_entity.pdbx_description
1 polymer ?
#
loop_
_entity_poly.entity_id
_entity_poly.type
_entity_poly.pdbx_seq_one_letter_code
_entity_poly.pdbx_strand_id
1 'polypeptide(L)'
;MKNSFVKLGGALFASLLICSCHKDDIDKTSENAARNEERATGYIPSTPEQLAQIKEIQSSSHYRKTALPSRYLLPELPAALNQGYKGSCVAYSIAHARTIISDESKTLADGSPNYNAYASADYLYEKYKYSKNSCGAGVFFIEALDALKTEGTPSYSEFGLVTCNTIPTSALEKNARKFRVNDYYRISPDKGLPTLEDIKRQISTGNPVMMGVEVDMAFTNSSIRMWDINTSKFYGRHAVLLTGYDESRQAFRLLNSWGSTWGENGYIWASYKKIKELLTQDIFVLQKDNALAYKSASSCFVNVVKNINNINDNISFTTSQKSAFITNGEFNWNNSLIKPFYDLYNNLSLELSYFTPTNDGIDVDGDLTIEVRLKIESTKNTTYPSDKEKGLELELWNGKYGGKDQYISCNVPLNGTSTVSIFKNKLGETYKYEVFYFLINAGRNDNAFATDKTIRFHIRNGQFYIGDTYLGEVPKMPSGINRFRSFYIKHIGAIGSVTDIRIYKNGKQIGIENFDGNSTTIPMPWLKWYE
;
A
#
# COMPACT_ATOMS: atom_id res chain seq x y z
N MET A 1 77.68 3.15 -14.68
CA MET A 1 78.97 3.14 -13.97
C MET A 1 78.74 3.56 -12.52
N LYS A 2 79.04 2.64 -11.59
CA LYS A 2 79.48 2.76 -10.18
C LYS A 2 78.93 3.86 -9.23
N ASN A 3 78.46 3.37 -8.08
CA ASN A 3 78.77 3.72 -6.66
C ASN A 3 78.45 5.15 -6.16
N SER A 4 77.56 5.35 -5.19
CA SER A 4 77.59 5.04 -3.73
C SER A 4 78.14 6.17 -2.85
N PHE A 5 77.24 6.68 -1.98
CA PHE A 5 77.38 7.10 -0.57
C PHE A 5 78.31 8.27 -0.13
N VAL A 6 77.73 9.16 0.71
CA VAL A 6 78.14 9.65 2.07
C VAL A 6 77.26 10.89 2.40
N LYS A 7 76.27 10.86 3.30
CA LYS A 7 76.23 11.07 4.78
C LYS A 7 76.72 12.44 5.31
N LEU A 8 75.84 13.07 6.12
CA LEU A 8 76.02 13.75 7.43
C LEU A 8 75.72 15.27 7.56
N GLY A 9 74.94 15.59 8.63
CA GLY A 9 74.89 16.85 9.39
C GLY A 9 74.12 18.00 8.74
N GLY A 10 73.08 18.64 9.31
CA GLY A 10 72.81 18.97 10.71
C GLY A 10 72.97 20.48 10.90
N ALA A 11 71.89 21.21 11.18
CA ALA A 11 71.81 22.42 12.02
C ALA A 11 70.61 23.32 11.69
N LEU A 12 69.86 23.61 12.76
CA LEU A 12 69.09 24.80 13.09
C LEU A 12 69.08 25.97 12.09
N PHE A 13 67.88 26.49 11.81
CA PHE A 13 67.66 27.93 11.74
C PHE A 13 66.30 28.30 12.33
N ALA A 14 66.33 29.08 13.40
CA ALA A 14 65.23 29.91 13.85
C ALA A 14 65.51 31.34 13.37
N SER A 15 64.55 31.92 12.65
CA SER A 15 64.46 33.37 12.46
C SER A 15 63.05 33.75 12.05
N LEU A 16 62.30 34.33 12.99
CA LEU A 16 61.14 35.17 12.70
C LEU A 16 61.61 36.42 11.94
N LEU A 17 60.85 36.88 10.94
CA LEU A 17 60.20 38.20 10.96
C LEU A 17 59.46 38.55 9.66
N ILE A 18 58.23 39.05 9.88
CA ILE A 18 57.49 40.09 9.15
C ILE A 18 56.56 39.68 7.99
N CYS A 19 55.26 39.89 8.26
CA CYS A 19 54.17 40.02 7.32
C CYS A 19 54.47 41.00 6.19
N SER A 20 54.16 40.58 4.96
CA SER A 20 53.65 41.47 3.92
C SER A 20 52.55 40.74 3.18
N CYS A 21 51.34 41.31 3.18
CA CYS A 21 50.19 40.81 2.46
C CYS A 21 50.46 40.87 0.95
N HIS A 22 50.51 39.71 0.28
CA HIS A 22 50.09 39.58 -1.11
C HIS A 22 49.25 38.30 -1.23
N LYS A 23 48.13 38.48 -1.92
CA LYS A 23 46.97 37.60 -2.01
C LYS A 23 47.14 36.79 -3.29
N ASP A 24 47.41 35.50 -3.19
CA ASP A 24 47.27 34.55 -4.29
C ASP A 24 46.80 33.19 -3.76
N ASP A 25 45.88 32.61 -4.51
CA ASP A 25 44.94 31.56 -4.15
C ASP A 25 45.60 30.22 -3.74
N ILE A 26 45.31 29.78 -2.51
CA ILE A 26 45.56 28.41 -2.06
C ILE A 26 44.21 27.71 -1.85
N ASP A 27 43.84 26.98 -2.90
CA ASP A 27 43.15 25.69 -2.92
C ASP A 27 42.17 25.36 -1.78
N LYS A 28 40.91 25.79 -1.97
CA LYS A 28 39.73 25.43 -1.17
C LYS A 28 39.19 24.01 -1.46
N THR A 29 40.06 23.02 -1.68
CA THR A 29 39.62 21.64 -1.97
C THR A 29 39.71 20.68 -0.78
N SER A 30 40.27 21.09 0.36
CA SER A 30 40.30 20.23 1.57
C SER A 30 39.26 20.55 2.66
N GLU A 31 38.51 21.65 2.55
CA GLU A 31 37.42 21.98 3.50
C GLU A 31 36.05 21.38 3.13
N ASN A 32 35.90 20.76 1.95
CA ASN A 32 34.62 20.21 1.47
C ASN A 32 34.45 18.69 1.66
N ALA A 33 35.44 17.99 2.22
CA ALA A 33 35.37 16.55 2.46
C ALA A 33 34.96 16.16 3.91
N ALA A 34 34.66 17.14 4.77
CA ALA A 34 34.35 16.94 6.19
C ALA A 34 32.94 17.40 6.61
N ARG A 35 31.95 17.45 5.70
CA ARG A 35 30.51 17.63 6.03
C ARG A 35 29.80 16.28 6.29
N ASN A 36 30.51 15.33 6.89
CA ASN A 36 30.02 13.97 7.16
C ASN A 36 29.38 13.87 8.55
N GLU A 37 28.17 13.31 8.61
CA GLU A 37 27.35 12.93 9.80
C GLU A 37 26.52 14.04 10.51
N GLU A 38 25.65 14.75 9.79
CA GLU A 38 24.61 15.54 10.46
C GLU A 38 23.45 14.64 10.94
N ARG A 39 23.40 14.36 12.25
CA ARG A 39 22.33 13.61 12.94
C ARG A 39 21.07 14.47 13.11
N ALA A 40 20.51 14.91 11.99
CA ALA A 40 19.39 15.84 12.02
C ALA A 40 18.14 15.23 12.67
N THR A 41 17.35 16.11 13.28
CA THR A 41 16.06 15.81 13.90
C THR A 41 14.98 16.70 13.30
N GLY A 42 13.71 16.35 13.42
CA GLY A 42 12.64 17.10 12.77
C GLY A 42 11.23 16.60 13.06
N TYR A 43 11.04 15.95 14.22
CA TYR A 43 9.71 15.56 14.66
C TYR A 43 9.01 16.77 15.31
N ILE A 44 7.82 17.07 14.82
CA ILE A 44 6.94 18.09 15.40
C ILE A 44 5.76 17.36 16.08
N PRO A 45 5.59 17.50 17.41
CA PRO A 45 4.49 16.84 18.13
C PRO A 45 3.12 17.32 17.67
N SER A 46 2.20 16.39 17.50
CA SER A 46 0.81 16.69 17.13
C SER A 46 0.06 17.39 18.26
N THR A 47 -0.92 18.21 17.91
CA THR A 47 -1.83 18.83 18.90
C THR A 47 -2.95 17.87 19.30
N PRO A 48 -3.57 18.04 20.49
CA PRO A 48 -4.72 17.24 20.89
C PRO A 48 -5.88 17.26 19.88
N GLU A 49 -6.11 18.40 19.22
CA GLU A 49 -7.16 18.55 18.21
C GLU A 49 -6.87 17.72 16.96
N GLN A 50 -5.61 17.69 16.51
CA GLN A 50 -5.20 16.85 15.39
C GLN A 50 -5.39 15.36 15.74
N LEU A 51 -4.97 14.96 16.94
CA LEU A 51 -5.06 13.57 17.42
C LEU A 51 -6.50 13.10 17.60
N ALA A 52 -7.42 13.98 18.00
CA ALA A 52 -8.84 13.65 18.18
C ALA A 52 -9.56 13.24 16.90
N GLN A 53 -9.00 13.55 15.72
CA GLN A 53 -9.56 13.18 14.42
C GLN A 53 -9.01 11.85 13.89
N ILE A 54 -7.99 11.28 14.54
CA ILE A 54 -7.31 10.08 14.04
C ILE A 54 -8.03 8.83 14.53
N LYS A 55 -8.15 7.85 13.63
CA LYS A 55 -8.66 6.53 13.99
C LYS A 55 -7.76 5.88 15.02
N GLU A 56 -8.35 5.48 16.13
CA GLU A 56 -7.63 4.78 17.19
C GLU A 56 -7.75 3.27 16.98
N ILE A 57 -6.63 2.57 17.16
CA ILE A 57 -6.64 1.12 17.32
C ILE A 57 -6.68 0.80 18.80
N GLN A 58 -7.82 0.27 19.24
CA GLN A 58 -7.99 -0.21 20.60
C GLN A 58 -7.16 -1.48 20.77
N SER A 59 -6.01 -1.34 21.42
CA SER A 59 -5.23 -2.47 21.90
C SER A 59 -5.80 -2.88 23.25
N SER A 60 -7.06 -3.35 23.29
CA SER A 60 -7.62 -3.77 24.57
C SER A 60 -6.93 -5.05 25.04
N SER A 61 -5.95 -4.86 25.93
CA SER A 61 -5.50 -5.86 26.92
C SER A 61 -6.68 -6.54 27.62
N HIS A 62 -7.84 -5.87 27.66
CA HIS A 62 -9.10 -6.39 28.18
C HIS A 62 -9.82 -7.45 27.31
N TYR A 63 -9.65 -7.51 25.97
CA TYR A 63 -10.45 -8.40 25.11
C TYR A 63 -9.68 -9.54 24.43
N ARG A 64 -8.34 -9.50 24.33
CA ARG A 64 -7.54 -10.60 23.74
C ARG A 64 -6.69 -11.32 24.79
N LYS A 65 -7.20 -12.44 25.31
CA LYS A 65 -6.51 -13.39 26.23
C LYS A 65 -5.32 -14.14 25.61
N THR A 66 -4.91 -13.85 24.38
CA THR A 66 -3.77 -14.53 23.75
C THR A 66 -2.46 -14.03 24.34
N ALA A 67 -1.67 -14.97 24.87
CA ALA A 67 -0.33 -14.70 25.36
C ALA A 67 0.55 -14.16 24.24
N LEU A 68 1.30 -13.10 24.51
CA LEU A 68 2.30 -12.57 23.60
C LEU A 68 3.54 -13.49 23.59
N PRO A 69 4.20 -13.69 22.44
CA PRO A 69 5.46 -14.41 22.40
C PRO A 69 6.52 -13.68 23.24
N SER A 70 7.46 -14.41 23.86
CA SER A 70 8.54 -13.80 24.66
C SER A 70 9.55 -12.99 23.82
N ARG A 71 9.51 -13.15 22.50
CA ARG A 71 10.31 -12.39 21.54
C ARG A 71 9.60 -12.37 20.21
N TYR A 72 9.60 -11.21 19.55
CA TYR A 72 9.12 -11.08 18.18
C TYR A 72 9.93 -10.04 17.43
N LEU A 73 10.36 -10.35 16.21
CA LEU A 73 10.99 -9.40 15.29
C LEU A 73 10.17 -9.42 14.00
N LEU A 74 9.87 -8.24 13.44
CA LEU A 74 9.23 -8.17 12.14
C LEU A 74 10.12 -8.85 11.09
N PRO A 75 9.55 -9.63 10.16
CA PRO A 75 10.31 -10.30 9.10
C PRO A 75 10.83 -9.28 8.07
N GLU A 76 11.88 -9.66 7.33
CA GLU A 76 12.42 -8.89 6.18
C GLU A 76 12.64 -7.39 6.45
N LEU A 77 13.37 -7.08 7.52
CA LEU A 77 13.67 -5.71 7.89
C LEU A 77 14.51 -4.99 6.80
N PRO A 78 14.17 -3.73 6.46
CA PRO A 78 14.90 -2.97 5.45
C PRO A 78 16.29 -2.54 5.97
N ALA A 79 17.21 -2.22 5.06
CA ALA A 79 18.41 -1.48 5.42
C ALA A 79 18.03 -0.09 5.97
N ALA A 80 18.76 0.39 6.97
CA ALA A 80 18.57 1.72 7.52
C ALA A 80 18.99 2.78 6.50
N LEU A 81 18.03 3.61 6.08
CA LEU A 81 18.33 4.73 5.19
C LEU A 81 18.96 5.89 5.98
N ASN A 82 19.57 6.84 5.28
CA ASN A 82 20.19 8.02 5.88
C ASN A 82 19.47 9.29 5.43
N GLN A 83 18.85 10.00 6.37
CA GLN A 83 18.12 11.23 6.13
C GLN A 83 19.04 12.45 5.87
N GLY A 84 20.32 12.32 6.21
CA GLY A 84 21.30 13.42 6.16
C GLY A 84 20.93 14.59 7.08
N TYR A 85 21.22 15.80 6.62
CA TYR A 85 21.05 17.04 7.38
C TYR A 85 19.59 17.53 7.50
N LYS A 86 18.64 16.85 6.85
CA LYS A 86 17.25 17.34 6.75
C LYS A 86 16.44 16.96 7.98
N GLY A 87 15.46 17.80 8.32
CA GLY A 87 14.47 17.54 9.36
C GLY A 87 13.43 16.45 9.01
N SER A 88 13.84 15.40 8.30
CA SER A 88 12.95 14.45 7.62
C SER A 88 12.71 13.14 8.37
N CYS A 89 13.19 13.00 9.62
CA CYS A 89 13.04 11.77 10.42
C CYS A 89 11.61 11.19 10.46
N VAL A 90 10.58 12.03 10.52
CA VAL A 90 9.17 11.59 10.49
C VAL A 90 8.87 10.87 9.17
N ALA A 91 9.22 11.48 8.04
CA ALA A 91 9.02 10.89 6.73
C ALA A 91 9.82 9.59 6.54
N TYR A 92 11.03 9.50 7.10
CA TYR A 92 11.82 8.26 7.06
C TYR A 92 11.22 7.14 7.92
N SER A 93 10.72 7.45 9.12
CA SER A 93 10.06 6.44 9.95
C SER A 93 8.79 5.89 9.26
N ILE A 94 8.02 6.76 8.60
CA ILE A 94 6.84 6.40 7.79
C ILE A 94 7.23 5.55 6.58
N ALA A 95 8.25 5.97 5.81
CA ALA A 95 8.71 5.25 4.64
C ALA A 95 9.25 3.85 5.00
N HIS A 96 9.98 3.73 6.11
CA HIS A 96 10.43 2.44 6.62
C HIS A 96 9.26 1.55 7.06
N ALA A 97 8.28 2.10 7.79
CA ALA A 97 7.06 1.37 8.15
C ALA A 97 6.35 0.84 6.91
N ARG A 98 6.19 1.71 5.89
CA ARG A 98 5.52 1.34 4.64
C ARG A 98 6.28 0.27 3.86
N THR A 99 7.60 0.36 3.87
CA THR A 99 8.50 -0.63 3.26
C THR A 99 8.33 -1.99 3.93
N ILE A 100 8.29 -2.04 5.28
CA ILE A 100 8.14 -3.29 6.04
C ILE A 100 6.82 -4.00 5.71
N ILE A 101 5.71 -3.27 5.60
CA ILE A 101 4.40 -3.88 5.29
C ILE A 101 4.23 -4.26 3.81
N SER A 102 5.20 -3.93 2.95
CA SER A 102 5.19 -4.34 1.54
C SER A 102 5.42 -5.85 1.41
N ASP A 103 4.83 -6.47 0.39
CA ASP A 103 5.10 -7.87 0.03
C ASP A 103 6.33 -8.02 -0.89
N GLU A 104 6.83 -6.93 -1.48
CA GLU A 104 8.07 -6.96 -2.27
C GLU A 104 9.28 -7.28 -1.38
N SER A 105 10.24 -8.07 -1.86
CA SER A 105 11.48 -8.34 -1.11
C SER A 105 12.31 -7.07 -0.93
N LYS A 106 12.87 -6.88 0.27
CA LYS A 106 13.67 -5.69 0.66
C LYS A 106 15.14 -5.88 0.31
N THR A 107 15.50 -7.08 -0.10
CA THR A 107 16.86 -7.46 -0.49
C THR A 107 16.83 -8.12 -1.87
N LEU A 108 17.84 -7.81 -2.68
CA LEU A 108 18.10 -8.47 -3.95
C LEU A 108 18.83 -9.80 -3.71
N ALA A 109 18.96 -10.61 -4.76
CA ALA A 109 19.61 -11.92 -4.67
C ALA A 109 21.09 -11.86 -4.22
N ASP A 110 21.75 -10.72 -4.44
CA ASP A 110 23.13 -10.46 -4.00
C ASP A 110 23.23 -9.94 -2.55
N GLY A 111 22.09 -9.83 -1.85
CA GLY A 111 21.99 -9.34 -0.48
C GLY A 111 21.95 -7.81 -0.36
N SER A 112 22.05 -7.06 -1.46
CA SER A 112 21.95 -5.60 -1.45
C SER A 112 20.49 -5.12 -1.27
N PRO A 113 20.26 -3.89 -0.80
CA PRO A 113 18.90 -3.35 -0.65
C PRO A 113 18.18 -3.22 -2.00
N ASN A 114 16.95 -3.75 -2.08
CA ASN A 114 16.09 -3.54 -3.24
C ASN A 114 15.37 -2.19 -3.15
N TYR A 115 16.01 -1.09 -3.54
CA TYR A 115 15.45 0.25 -3.39
C TYR A 115 14.14 0.51 -4.17
N ASN A 116 13.76 -0.35 -5.12
CA ASN A 116 12.44 -0.29 -5.76
C ASN A 116 11.30 -0.67 -4.79
N ALA A 117 11.59 -1.49 -3.77
CA ALA A 117 10.66 -1.93 -2.74
C ALA A 117 10.58 -0.96 -1.55
N TYR A 118 11.43 0.07 -1.53
CA TYR A 118 11.53 1.04 -0.44
C TYR A 118 10.67 2.24 -0.81
N ALA A 119 9.86 2.72 0.12
CA ALA A 119 9.10 3.95 -0.05
C ALA A 119 10.04 5.17 0.00
N SER A 120 9.75 6.21 -0.79
CA SER A 120 10.49 7.47 -0.73
C SER A 120 10.07 8.30 0.49
N ALA A 121 11.03 8.55 1.39
CA ALA A 121 10.85 9.46 2.52
C ALA A 121 10.93 10.93 2.07
N ASP A 122 11.88 11.26 1.21
CA ASP A 122 12.11 12.64 0.79
C ASP A 122 10.94 13.22 0.00
N TYR A 123 10.18 12.38 -0.73
CA TYR A 123 8.99 12.82 -1.45
C TYR A 123 7.94 13.38 -0.47
N LEU A 124 7.67 12.65 0.63
CA LEU A 124 6.78 13.11 1.70
C LEU A 124 7.37 14.34 2.39
N TYR A 125 8.67 14.35 2.67
CA TYR A 125 9.32 15.48 3.34
C TYR A 125 9.24 16.78 2.55
N GLU A 126 9.67 16.79 1.28
CA GLU A 126 9.69 18.02 0.47
C GLU A 126 8.26 18.55 0.24
N LYS A 127 7.27 17.66 0.12
CA LYS A 127 5.85 18.05 -0.03
C LYS A 127 5.16 18.49 1.25
N TYR A 128 5.61 18.10 2.45
CA TYR A 128 4.84 18.35 3.69
C TYR A 128 5.63 18.94 4.86
N LYS A 129 6.93 19.24 4.68
CA LYS A 129 7.69 19.97 5.70
C LYS A 129 7.03 21.31 6.06
N TYR A 130 7.05 21.60 7.35
CA TYR A 130 6.32 22.72 7.95
C TYR A 130 6.72 24.08 7.36
N SER A 131 8.01 24.29 7.14
CA SER A 131 8.52 25.48 6.45
C SER A 131 9.16 25.08 5.13
N LYS A 132 8.52 25.48 4.03
CA LYS A 132 8.90 25.10 2.66
C LYS A 132 10.32 25.50 2.26
N ASN A 133 10.85 26.57 2.86
CA ASN A 133 12.17 27.10 2.52
C ASN A 133 13.27 26.67 3.51
N SER A 134 12.94 25.86 4.52
CA SER A 134 13.90 25.42 5.55
C SER A 134 14.12 23.91 5.52
N CYS A 135 15.37 23.52 5.37
CA CYS A 135 15.79 22.11 5.33
C CYS A 135 15.89 21.48 6.72
N GLY A 136 15.98 22.31 7.77
CA GLY A 136 15.88 21.85 9.16
C GLY A 136 14.43 21.82 9.66
N ALA A 137 13.47 22.28 8.86
CA ALA A 137 12.07 22.22 9.26
C ALA A 137 11.62 20.76 9.39
N GLY A 138 10.88 20.51 10.46
CA GLY A 138 10.28 19.22 10.71
C GLY A 138 8.99 18.98 9.93
N VAL A 139 8.38 17.82 10.20
CA VAL A 139 7.07 17.41 9.69
C VAL A 139 6.24 16.89 10.85
N PHE A 140 4.92 17.10 10.81
CA PHE A 140 3.98 16.41 11.69
C PHE A 140 3.75 14.99 11.18
N PHE A 141 3.59 14.01 12.09
CA PHE A 141 3.23 12.63 11.70
C PHE A 141 1.93 12.60 10.89
N ILE A 142 0.91 13.30 11.37
CA ILE A 142 -0.43 13.29 10.78
C ILE A 142 -0.40 13.80 9.34
N GLU A 143 0.25 14.93 9.08
CA GLU A 143 0.39 15.49 7.72
C GLU A 143 1.06 14.50 6.75
N ALA A 144 2.17 13.89 7.16
CA ALA A 144 2.90 12.93 6.32
C ALA A 144 2.16 11.60 6.15
N LEU A 145 1.41 11.14 7.16
CA LEU A 145 0.60 9.93 7.10
C LEU A 145 -0.67 10.13 6.26
N ASP A 146 -1.32 11.29 6.35
CA ASP A 146 -2.44 11.66 5.49
C ASP A 146 -2.00 11.77 4.03
N ALA A 147 -0.82 12.33 3.77
CA ALA A 147 -0.21 12.32 2.44
C ALA A 147 0.04 10.89 1.93
N LEU A 148 0.64 10.02 2.75
CA LEU A 148 0.86 8.62 2.38
C LEU A 148 -0.46 7.89 2.10
N LYS A 149 -1.54 8.21 2.82
CA LYS A 149 -2.87 7.63 2.64
C LYS A 149 -3.58 8.12 1.39
N THR A 150 -3.52 9.42 1.11
CA THR A 150 -4.28 10.05 0.01
C THR A 150 -3.54 9.98 -1.32
N GLU A 151 -2.24 10.25 -1.31
CA GLU A 151 -1.39 10.33 -2.49
C GLU A 151 -0.47 9.11 -2.62
N GLY A 152 0.14 8.70 -1.51
CA GLY A 152 1.22 7.72 -1.47
C GLY A 152 2.61 8.35 -1.62
N THR A 153 3.58 7.57 -2.05
CA THR A 153 4.95 8.01 -2.32
C THR A 153 5.59 7.11 -3.39
N PRO A 154 6.47 7.60 -4.27
CA PRO A 154 7.15 6.75 -5.25
C PRO A 154 8.17 5.85 -4.53
N SER A 155 8.86 5.00 -5.30
CA SER A 155 9.97 4.22 -4.75
C SER A 155 11.19 5.10 -4.41
N TYR A 156 12.03 4.61 -3.51
CA TYR A 156 13.30 5.25 -3.16
C TYR A 156 14.24 5.32 -4.36
N SER A 157 14.20 4.36 -5.28
CA SER A 157 14.99 4.42 -6.51
C SER A 157 14.55 5.55 -7.45
N GLU A 158 13.28 5.95 -7.44
CA GLU A 158 12.74 7.05 -8.24
C GLU A 158 12.96 8.42 -7.58
N PHE A 159 12.86 8.48 -6.24
CA PHE A 159 13.06 9.71 -5.47
C PHE A 159 13.75 9.39 -4.14
N GLY A 160 15.08 9.21 -4.18
CA GLY A 160 15.88 8.80 -3.02
C GLY A 160 16.25 9.97 -2.12
N LEU A 161 17.52 10.06 -1.75
CA LEU A 161 18.05 11.24 -1.06
C LEU A 161 18.27 12.38 -2.05
N VAL A 162 17.42 13.41 -2.00
CA VAL A 162 17.48 14.58 -2.90
C VAL A 162 17.96 15.84 -2.18
N THR A 163 18.40 16.83 -2.96
CA THR A 163 18.69 18.17 -2.44
C THR A 163 17.42 18.79 -1.85
N CYS A 164 17.55 19.47 -0.72
CA CYS A 164 16.45 20.19 -0.10
C CYS A 164 15.78 21.18 -1.08
N ASN A 165 14.45 21.31 -0.98
CA ASN A 165 13.59 22.12 -1.86
C ASN A 165 13.44 21.56 -3.29
N THR A 166 13.82 20.29 -3.51
CA THR A 166 13.51 19.61 -4.77
C THR A 166 12.01 19.44 -4.90
N ILE A 167 11.44 19.94 -6.01
CA ILE A 167 10.02 19.84 -6.32
C ILE A 167 9.77 18.51 -7.04
N PRO A 168 8.89 17.63 -6.53
CA PRO A 168 8.54 16.41 -7.25
C PRO A 168 7.84 16.70 -8.58
N THR A 169 8.17 15.93 -9.61
CA THR A 169 7.56 16.04 -10.94
C THR A 169 6.19 15.38 -10.98
N SER A 170 5.35 15.73 -11.96
CA SER A 170 4.05 15.10 -12.17
C SER A 170 4.14 13.59 -12.44
N ALA A 171 5.24 13.11 -13.02
CA ALA A 171 5.50 11.68 -13.18
C ALA A 171 5.65 10.97 -11.83
N LEU A 172 6.36 11.59 -10.87
CA LEU A 172 6.50 11.05 -9.52
C LEU A 172 5.18 11.06 -8.76
N GLU A 173 4.33 12.07 -8.96
CA GLU A 173 2.97 12.09 -8.40
C GLU A 173 2.10 10.95 -8.92
N LYS A 174 2.26 10.59 -10.20
CA LYS A 174 1.58 9.43 -10.79
C LYS A 174 2.05 8.12 -10.14
N ASN A 175 3.36 8.00 -9.95
CA ASN A 175 4.00 6.80 -9.40
C ASN A 175 3.84 6.71 -7.87
N ALA A 176 3.52 7.82 -7.20
CA ALA A 176 3.30 7.85 -5.75
C ALA A 176 2.24 6.87 -5.27
N ARG A 177 1.26 6.55 -6.14
CA ARG A 177 0.22 5.57 -5.84
C ARG A 177 0.75 4.18 -5.50
N LYS A 178 2.00 3.83 -5.88
CA LYS A 178 2.63 2.54 -5.58
C LYS A 178 2.66 2.24 -4.09
N PHE A 179 3.07 3.20 -3.26
CA PHE A 179 3.23 2.99 -1.81
C PHE A 179 2.11 3.59 -0.98
N ARG A 180 0.97 3.91 -1.59
CA ARG A 180 -0.22 4.37 -0.85
C ARG A 180 -0.67 3.33 0.18
N VAL A 181 -1.18 3.80 1.32
CA VAL A 181 -1.78 2.95 2.36
C VAL A 181 -3.29 3.16 2.42
N ASN A 182 -4.01 2.15 2.88
CA ASN A 182 -5.45 2.27 3.10
C ASN A 182 -5.76 3.19 4.29
N ASP A 183 -5.06 2.96 5.40
CA ASP A 183 -5.21 3.75 6.61
C ASP A 183 -3.97 3.67 7.49
N TYR A 184 -3.97 4.51 8.51
CA TYR A 184 -3.06 4.44 9.65
C TYR A 184 -3.87 4.62 10.92
N TYR A 185 -3.32 4.13 12.03
CA TYR A 185 -4.01 4.18 13.31
C TYR A 185 -3.09 4.72 14.38
N ARG A 186 -3.66 5.50 15.28
CA ARG A 186 -3.00 5.84 16.54
C ARG A 186 -3.19 4.70 17.52
N ILE A 187 -2.12 4.27 18.17
CA ILE A 187 -2.27 3.38 19.33
C ILE A 187 -2.82 4.24 20.46
N SER A 188 -4.00 3.90 20.96
CA SER A 188 -4.64 4.59 22.08
C SER A 188 -5.20 3.56 23.05
N PRO A 189 -4.87 3.66 24.35
CA PRO A 189 -5.55 2.88 25.37
C PRO A 189 -6.89 3.53 25.73
N ASP A 190 -7.77 2.78 26.42
CA ASP A 190 -9.03 3.31 26.95
C ASP A 190 -8.83 4.57 27.83
N LYS A 191 -7.66 4.70 28.49
CA LYS A 191 -7.24 5.88 29.28
C LYS A 191 -5.72 6.07 29.24
N GLY A 192 -5.27 7.30 28.99
CA GLY A 192 -3.87 7.71 29.16
C GLY A 192 -2.98 7.46 27.93
N LEU A 193 -1.68 7.22 28.17
CA LEU A 193 -0.70 6.93 27.12
C LEU A 193 -0.62 5.42 26.82
N PRO A 194 -0.29 5.01 25.58
CA PRO A 194 -0.14 3.61 25.21
C PRO A 194 0.79 2.84 26.15
N THR A 195 0.45 1.60 26.48
CA THR A 195 1.32 0.76 27.30
C THR A 195 2.37 0.05 26.45
N LEU A 196 3.43 -0.46 27.09
CA LEU A 196 4.41 -1.31 26.39
C LEU A 196 3.76 -2.57 25.81
N GLU A 197 2.74 -3.11 26.48
CA GLU A 197 2.01 -4.28 26.01
C GLU A 197 1.25 -3.97 24.71
N ASP A 198 0.68 -2.77 24.58
CA ASP A 198 -0.01 -2.35 23.37
C ASP A 198 0.92 -2.30 22.17
N ILE A 199 2.11 -1.74 22.37
CA ILE A 199 3.16 -1.70 21.34
C ILE A 199 3.60 -3.12 20.97
N LYS A 200 3.86 -3.99 21.96
CA LYS A 200 4.25 -5.39 21.71
C LYS A 200 3.18 -6.14 20.91
N ARG A 201 1.91 -5.91 21.23
CA ARG A 201 0.78 -6.54 20.56
C ARG A 201 0.74 -6.17 19.08
N GLN A 202 0.88 -4.89 18.75
CA GLN A 202 0.94 -4.43 17.36
C GLN A 202 2.12 -5.03 16.59
N ILE A 203 3.31 -5.02 17.20
CA ILE A 203 4.50 -5.63 16.59
C ILE A 203 4.29 -7.13 16.34
N SER A 204 3.74 -7.86 17.32
CA SER A 204 3.50 -9.31 17.19
C SER A 204 2.42 -9.67 16.17
N THR A 205 1.57 -8.71 15.78
CA THR A 205 0.60 -8.88 14.68
C THR A 205 1.15 -8.45 13.33
N GLY A 206 2.45 -8.15 13.22
CA GLY A 206 3.10 -7.77 11.97
C GLY A 206 3.09 -6.27 11.66
N ASN A 207 2.66 -5.42 12.60
CA ASN A 207 2.55 -3.99 12.37
C ASN A 207 3.80 -3.25 12.87
N PRO A 208 4.52 -2.51 12.02
CA PRO A 208 5.58 -1.62 12.46
C PRO A 208 5.00 -0.42 13.21
N VAL A 209 5.63 -0.05 14.33
CA VAL A 209 5.13 1.03 15.21
C VAL A 209 6.04 2.25 15.10
N MET A 210 5.52 3.34 14.60
CA MET A 210 6.20 4.64 14.51
C MET A 210 5.99 5.42 15.79
N MET A 211 7.03 6.11 16.25
CA MET A 211 7.00 6.84 17.51
C MET A 211 7.76 8.17 17.40
N GLY A 212 7.12 9.25 17.81
CA GLY A 212 7.77 10.52 18.10
C GLY A 212 8.39 10.52 19.49
N VAL A 213 9.69 10.82 19.58
CA VAL A 213 10.50 10.75 20.81
C VAL A 213 11.36 12.00 21.00
N GLU A 214 11.69 12.29 22.26
CA GLU A 214 12.75 13.23 22.61
C GLU A 214 14.06 12.44 22.79
N VAL A 215 15.06 12.73 21.95
CA VAL A 215 16.36 12.05 21.99
C VAL A 215 17.36 12.85 22.78
N ASP A 216 18.32 12.15 23.36
CA ASP A 216 19.35 12.70 24.23
C ASP A 216 20.74 12.57 23.58
N MET A 217 21.75 13.21 24.18
CA MET A 217 23.13 13.18 23.66
C MET A 217 23.68 11.75 23.59
N ALA A 218 23.28 10.85 24.49
CA ALA A 218 23.72 9.45 24.46
C ALA A 218 23.20 8.73 23.22
N PHE A 219 21.95 8.99 22.81
CA PHE A 219 21.36 8.45 21.58
C PHE A 219 22.15 8.83 20.32
N THR A 220 22.82 9.98 20.32
CA THR A 220 23.59 10.40 19.16
C THR A 220 24.75 9.46 18.89
N ASN A 221 25.42 8.88 19.90
CA ASN A 221 26.62 8.06 19.73
C ASN A 221 26.48 6.96 18.66
N SER A 222 27.30 6.98 17.61
CA SER A 222 27.26 5.99 16.52
C SER A 222 27.50 4.55 16.97
N SER A 223 28.19 4.36 18.09
CA SER A 223 28.48 3.02 18.65
C SER A 223 27.44 2.55 19.67
N ILE A 224 26.33 3.29 19.86
CA ILE A 224 25.27 2.86 20.78
C ILE A 224 24.69 1.50 20.34
N ARG A 225 24.39 0.63 21.30
CA ARG A 225 23.75 -0.68 21.06
C ARG A 225 22.50 -0.85 21.89
N MET A 226 22.53 -0.32 23.10
CA MET A 226 21.40 -0.24 24.00
C MET A 226 21.19 1.21 24.44
N TRP A 227 19.98 1.73 24.24
CA TRP A 227 19.54 3.01 24.77
C TRP A 227 18.72 2.76 26.04
N ASP A 228 19.28 3.16 27.16
CA ASP A 228 18.67 3.02 28.48
C ASP A 228 18.55 4.39 29.17
N ILE A 229 17.88 4.42 30.33
CA ILE A 229 17.79 5.61 31.18
C ILE A 229 19.20 6.11 31.48
N ASN A 230 19.39 7.40 31.30
CA ASN A 230 20.65 8.08 31.48
C ASN A 230 20.39 9.55 31.87
N THR A 231 21.42 10.26 32.27
CA THR A 231 21.34 11.69 32.65
C THR A 231 21.86 12.61 31.54
N SER A 232 21.92 12.14 30.30
CA SER A 232 22.42 12.93 29.18
C SER A 232 21.42 14.00 28.77
N LYS A 233 21.94 15.09 28.21
CA LYS A 233 21.12 16.27 27.90
C LYS A 233 20.22 15.99 26.70
N PHE A 234 19.06 16.63 26.69
CA PHE A 234 18.19 16.69 25.52
C PHE A 234 18.98 17.15 24.28
N TYR A 235 18.81 16.44 23.17
CA TYR A 235 19.44 16.73 21.89
C TYR A 235 18.42 17.27 20.88
N GLY A 236 17.25 16.64 20.77
CA GLY A 236 16.24 17.05 19.81
C GLY A 236 15.00 16.17 19.82
N ARG A 237 14.03 16.52 18.96
CA ARG A 237 12.81 15.75 18.75
C ARG A 237 12.92 14.93 17.49
N HIS A 238 12.87 13.62 17.63
CA HIS A 238 13.13 12.67 16.56
C HIS A 238 11.97 11.69 16.37
N ALA A 239 11.93 11.04 15.22
CA ALA A 239 10.98 9.99 14.92
C ALA A 239 11.71 8.70 14.59
N VAL A 240 11.24 7.60 15.16
CA VAL A 240 11.88 6.29 15.11
C VAL A 240 10.84 5.20 14.85
N LEU A 241 11.30 4.01 14.46
CA LEU A 241 10.44 2.87 14.18
C LEU A 241 10.77 1.68 15.07
N LEU A 242 9.79 1.18 15.83
CA LEU A 242 9.91 -0.05 16.59
C LEU A 242 9.58 -1.24 15.69
N THR A 243 10.49 -2.22 15.67
CA THR A 243 10.48 -3.35 14.72
C THR A 243 10.49 -4.71 15.40
N GLY A 244 10.53 -4.75 16.73
CA GLY A 244 10.64 -5.98 17.49
C GLY A 244 10.73 -5.73 18.99
N TYR A 245 10.65 -6.81 19.76
CA TYR A 245 10.90 -6.82 21.21
C TYR A 245 11.44 -8.17 21.67
N ASP A 246 12.09 -8.17 22.83
CA ASP A 246 12.69 -9.35 23.44
C ASP A 246 12.60 -9.25 24.97
N GLU A 247 11.81 -10.13 25.59
CA GLU A 247 11.63 -10.18 27.04
C GLU A 247 12.92 -10.58 27.78
N SER A 248 13.84 -11.33 27.17
CA SER A 248 15.11 -11.64 27.82
C SER A 248 16.00 -10.39 27.96
N ARG A 249 15.86 -9.45 27.03
CA ARG A 249 16.57 -8.17 27.01
C ARG A 249 15.83 -7.06 27.75
N GLN A 250 14.54 -7.26 28.00
CA GLN A 250 13.63 -6.22 28.49
C GLN A 250 13.70 -4.94 27.61
N ALA A 251 13.67 -5.12 26.29
CA ALA A 251 13.91 -4.04 25.33
C ALA A 251 13.11 -4.18 24.02
N PHE A 252 12.81 -3.05 23.38
CA PHE A 252 12.33 -2.97 22.00
C PHE A 252 13.49 -2.80 21.04
N ARG A 253 13.38 -3.36 19.84
CA ARG A 253 14.31 -3.09 18.73
C ARG A 253 13.81 -1.89 17.94
N LEU A 254 14.70 -0.93 17.72
CA LEU A 254 14.43 0.33 17.04
C LEU A 254 15.25 0.39 15.75
N LEU A 255 14.61 0.88 14.67
CA LEU A 255 15.24 1.30 13.42
C LEU A 255 15.30 2.83 13.37
N ASN A 256 16.48 3.36 13.04
CA ASN A 256 16.74 4.78 12.89
C ASN A 256 16.98 5.16 11.42
N SER A 257 17.06 6.45 11.14
CA SER A 257 17.23 7.05 9.80
C SER A 257 18.56 7.81 9.67
N TRP A 258 19.60 7.39 10.38
CA TRP A 258 20.95 7.95 10.32
C TRP A 258 21.96 7.02 9.61
N GLY A 259 21.46 6.12 8.78
CA GLY A 259 22.28 5.18 8.02
C GLY A 259 22.82 3.99 8.82
N SER A 260 23.49 3.09 8.11
CA SER A 260 24.00 1.83 8.66
C SER A 260 25.20 1.97 9.60
N THR A 261 25.92 3.09 9.55
CA THR A 261 27.08 3.35 10.42
C THR A 261 26.70 3.73 11.85
N TRP A 262 25.45 4.16 12.06
CA TRP A 262 24.92 4.41 13.39
C TRP A 262 24.33 3.12 13.97
N GLY A 263 24.58 2.87 15.25
CA GLY A 263 24.08 1.67 15.92
C GLY A 263 24.68 0.39 15.36
N GLU A 264 23.89 -0.68 15.37
CA GLU A 264 24.17 -1.94 14.72
C GLU A 264 23.42 -1.99 13.38
N ASN A 265 24.09 -1.56 12.30
CA ASN A 265 23.49 -1.45 10.97
C ASN A 265 22.23 -0.55 10.92
N GLY A 266 22.22 0.53 11.71
CA GLY A 266 21.09 1.46 11.85
C GLY A 266 20.03 1.03 12.87
N TYR A 267 20.25 -0.09 13.57
CA TYR A 267 19.37 -0.60 14.62
C TYR A 267 20.00 -0.51 16.00
N ILE A 268 19.15 -0.35 17.01
CA ILE A 268 19.54 -0.48 18.41
C ILE A 268 18.46 -1.22 19.20
N TRP A 269 18.76 -1.55 20.44
CA TRP A 269 17.76 -1.90 21.44
C TRP A 269 17.49 -0.71 22.36
N ALA A 270 16.24 -0.43 22.67
CA ALA A 270 15.85 0.57 23.67
C ALA A 270 15.17 -0.13 24.83
N SER A 271 15.65 0.07 26.06
CA SER A 271 15.11 -0.60 27.24
C SER A 271 13.63 -0.25 27.42
N TYR A 272 12.85 -1.18 27.98
CA TYR A 272 11.45 -0.93 28.31
C TYR A 272 11.27 0.28 29.24
N LYS A 273 12.24 0.51 30.14
CA LYS A 273 12.24 1.68 31.01
C LYS A 273 12.41 2.97 30.22
N LYS A 274 13.35 3.02 29.28
CA LYS A 274 13.56 4.17 28.39
C LYS A 274 12.35 4.40 27.49
N ILE A 275 11.79 3.37 26.86
CA ILE A 275 10.57 3.53 26.05
C ILE A 275 9.41 4.07 26.88
N LYS A 276 9.23 3.59 28.12
CA LYS A 276 8.18 4.09 29.01
C LYS A 276 8.32 5.58 29.36
N GLU A 277 9.56 6.07 29.51
CA GLU A 277 9.86 7.49 29.70
C GLU A 277 9.52 8.34 28.46
N LEU A 278 9.70 7.75 27.27
CA LEU A 278 9.51 8.43 25.99
C LEU A 278 8.08 8.38 25.46
N LEU A 279 7.16 7.65 26.12
CA LEU A 279 5.79 7.49 25.63
C LEU A 279 5.13 8.86 25.42
N THR A 280 4.65 9.08 24.20
CA THR A 280 3.87 10.25 23.83
C THR A 280 2.54 9.81 23.24
N GLN A 281 1.73 10.80 22.84
CA GLN A 281 0.49 10.56 22.11
C GLN A 281 0.72 10.25 20.62
N ASP A 282 1.93 10.49 20.09
CA ASP A 282 2.29 10.32 18.68
C ASP A 282 2.93 8.94 18.47
N ILE A 283 2.10 7.92 18.66
CA ILE A 283 2.46 6.52 18.41
C ILE A 283 1.47 5.96 17.39
N PHE A 284 1.97 5.68 16.19
CA PHE A 284 1.15 5.30 15.05
C PHE A 284 1.57 3.94 14.51
N VAL A 285 0.62 3.24 13.89
CA VAL A 285 0.87 1.99 13.18
C VAL A 285 0.34 2.05 11.76
N LEU A 286 1.11 1.45 10.86
CA LEU A 286 0.55 0.98 9.60
C LEU A 286 0.18 -0.49 9.82
N GLN A 287 -1.09 -0.82 9.64
CA GLN A 287 -1.47 -2.21 9.62
C GLN A 287 -1.02 -2.80 8.29
N LYS A 288 -0.30 -3.93 8.34
CA LYS A 288 -0.21 -4.76 7.14
C LYS A 288 -1.65 -5.19 6.84
N ASP A 289 -2.14 -4.93 5.64
CA ASP A 289 -3.48 -5.37 5.24
C ASP A 289 -3.51 -6.90 5.38
N ASN A 290 -4.05 -7.41 6.49
CA ASN A 290 -4.05 -8.84 6.76
C ASN A 290 -5.06 -9.45 5.81
N ALA A 291 -4.55 -10.20 4.83
CA ALA A 291 -5.40 -10.98 3.96
C ALA A 291 -6.21 -11.95 4.83
N LEU A 292 -7.53 -11.83 4.81
CA LEU A 292 -8.42 -12.79 5.44
C LEU A 292 -8.16 -14.17 4.81
N ALA A 293 -7.84 -15.16 5.65
CA ALA A 293 -7.80 -16.54 5.20
C ALA A 293 -9.21 -16.96 4.72
N TYR A 294 -9.33 -17.45 3.49
CA TYR A 294 -10.58 -18.01 2.98
C TYR A 294 -11.01 -19.19 3.88
N LYS A 295 -12.14 -19.06 4.56
CA LYS A 295 -12.78 -20.17 5.31
C LYS A 295 -13.92 -20.82 4.53
N SER A 296 -14.22 -20.31 3.33
CA SER A 296 -15.23 -20.86 2.44
C SER A 296 -14.81 -22.22 1.89
N ALA A 297 -15.71 -23.22 1.95
CA ALA A 297 -15.53 -24.51 1.27
C ALA A 297 -15.56 -24.39 -0.26
N SER A 298 -16.07 -23.26 -0.79
CA SER A 298 -16.10 -22.94 -2.22
C SER A 298 -14.84 -22.14 -2.59
N SER A 299 -14.09 -22.65 -3.57
CA SER A 299 -12.94 -21.94 -4.13
C SER A 299 -13.40 -20.96 -5.20
N CYS A 300 -12.80 -19.76 -5.25
CA CYS A 300 -12.91 -18.90 -6.41
C CYS A 300 -12.49 -19.65 -7.68
N PHE A 301 -13.12 -19.32 -8.79
CA PHE A 301 -12.80 -19.93 -10.07
C PHE A 301 -12.91 -18.91 -11.20
N VAL A 302 -12.19 -19.20 -12.28
CA VAL A 302 -12.31 -18.48 -13.54
C VAL A 302 -12.89 -19.44 -14.54
N ASN A 303 -14.00 -19.05 -15.17
CA ASN A 303 -14.62 -19.81 -16.24
C ASN A 303 -14.36 -19.14 -17.58
N VAL A 304 -13.86 -19.94 -18.50
CA VAL A 304 -13.88 -19.62 -19.91
C VAL A 304 -15.18 -20.18 -20.48
N VAL A 305 -16.09 -19.28 -20.83
CA VAL A 305 -17.42 -19.62 -21.30
C VAL A 305 -17.43 -19.63 -22.82
N LYS A 306 -17.42 -20.84 -23.39
CA LYS A 306 -17.55 -21.07 -24.83
C LYS A 306 -19.01 -21.01 -25.27
N ASN A 307 -19.92 -21.41 -24.39
CA ASN A 307 -21.35 -21.30 -24.59
C ASN A 307 -22.04 -21.14 -23.23
N ILE A 308 -22.68 -20.00 -22.99
CA ILE A 308 -23.37 -19.73 -21.72
C ILE A 308 -24.55 -20.68 -21.46
N ASN A 309 -25.08 -21.30 -22.52
CA ASN A 309 -26.18 -22.25 -22.44
C ASN A 309 -25.72 -23.71 -22.31
N ASN A 310 -24.42 -24.01 -22.44
CA ASN A 310 -23.90 -25.37 -22.31
C ASN A 310 -22.62 -25.39 -21.46
N ILE A 311 -22.80 -25.67 -20.17
CA ILE A 311 -21.71 -25.60 -19.17
C ILE A 311 -20.59 -26.61 -19.42
N ASN A 312 -20.86 -27.71 -20.13
CA ASN A 312 -19.87 -28.74 -20.44
C ASN A 312 -18.83 -28.27 -21.48
N ASP A 313 -19.13 -27.20 -22.21
CA ASP A 313 -18.21 -26.60 -23.18
C ASP A 313 -17.27 -25.57 -22.52
N ASN A 314 -17.47 -25.28 -21.22
CA ASN A 314 -16.71 -24.28 -20.49
C ASN A 314 -15.49 -24.90 -19.81
N ILE A 315 -14.41 -24.11 -19.72
CA ILE A 315 -13.18 -24.52 -19.04
C ILE A 315 -13.11 -23.77 -17.71
N SER A 316 -13.09 -24.51 -16.60
CA SER A 316 -13.00 -23.96 -15.25
C SER A 316 -11.58 -24.07 -14.72
N PHE A 317 -11.06 -22.96 -14.19
CA PHE A 317 -9.77 -22.90 -13.50
C PHE A 317 -9.98 -22.62 -12.01
N THR A 318 -9.39 -23.45 -11.16
CA THR A 318 -9.44 -23.32 -9.69
C THR A 318 -8.08 -22.94 -9.12
N THR A 319 -8.06 -22.53 -7.84
CA THR A 319 -6.86 -22.16 -7.05
C THR A 319 -5.73 -23.20 -7.07
N SER A 320 -6.04 -24.46 -7.37
CA SER A 320 -5.12 -25.58 -7.40
C SER A 320 -4.47 -25.87 -8.77
N GLN A 321 -4.85 -25.16 -9.84
CA GLN A 321 -4.39 -25.44 -11.20
C GLN A 321 -3.41 -24.37 -11.72
N LYS A 322 -2.31 -24.80 -12.35
CA LYS A 322 -1.39 -23.93 -13.11
C LYS A 322 -1.74 -24.00 -14.59
N SER A 323 -2.38 -22.99 -15.18
CA SER A 323 -2.59 -23.02 -16.64
C SER A 323 -3.15 -21.76 -17.32
N ALA A 324 -3.57 -20.72 -16.61
CA ALA A 324 -4.01 -19.46 -17.23
C ALA A 324 -3.51 -18.24 -16.42
N PHE A 325 -3.28 -17.11 -17.08
CA PHE A 325 -2.97 -15.84 -16.42
C PHE A 325 -3.44 -14.65 -17.26
N ILE A 326 -3.74 -13.54 -16.60
CA ILE A 326 -4.07 -12.26 -17.26
C ILE A 326 -2.84 -11.36 -17.13
N THR A 327 -2.34 -10.82 -18.25
CA THR A 327 -1.21 -9.88 -18.28
C THR A 327 -1.50 -8.77 -19.27
N ASN A 328 -1.25 -7.51 -18.88
CA ASN A 328 -1.70 -6.33 -19.62
C ASN A 328 -3.19 -6.40 -19.96
N GLY A 329 -3.95 -7.08 -19.11
CA GLY A 329 -5.36 -7.30 -19.32
C GLY A 329 -5.75 -8.40 -20.32
N GLU A 330 -4.79 -9.05 -20.98
CA GLU A 330 -5.07 -10.16 -21.91
C GLU A 330 -5.00 -11.52 -21.21
N PHE A 331 -6.00 -12.38 -21.47
CA PHE A 331 -6.01 -13.75 -20.97
C PHE A 331 -5.13 -14.66 -21.83
N ASN A 332 -4.13 -15.26 -21.20
CA ASN A 332 -3.16 -16.17 -21.80
C ASN A 332 -3.33 -17.58 -21.25
N TRP A 333 -3.21 -18.58 -22.13
CA TRP A 333 -3.41 -19.99 -21.81
C TRP A 333 -2.41 -20.88 -22.54
N ASN A 334 -2.06 -22.02 -21.92
CA ASN A 334 -1.25 -23.10 -22.50
C ASN A 334 0.23 -22.72 -22.75
N ASN A 335 1.04 -22.75 -21.68
CA ASN A 335 2.49 -22.47 -21.52
C ASN A 335 3.49 -22.76 -22.67
N SER A 336 3.07 -23.36 -23.79
CA SER A 336 3.91 -23.67 -24.96
C SER A 336 3.71 -22.69 -26.15
N LEU A 337 2.60 -21.96 -26.20
CA LEU A 337 2.30 -20.93 -27.21
C LEU A 337 1.53 -19.80 -26.52
N ILE A 338 2.19 -18.67 -26.24
CA ILE A 338 1.52 -17.46 -25.76
C ILE A 338 0.70 -16.90 -26.92
N LYS A 339 -0.54 -17.37 -27.08
CA LYS A 339 -1.53 -16.78 -27.98
C LYS A 339 -2.64 -16.19 -27.12
N PRO A 340 -3.00 -14.90 -27.30
CA PRO A 340 -4.18 -14.34 -26.67
C PRO A 340 -5.38 -15.24 -26.96
N PHE A 341 -6.05 -15.68 -25.91
CA PHE A 341 -7.07 -16.71 -26.01
C PHE A 341 -8.26 -16.30 -26.92
N TYR A 342 -8.50 -15.00 -27.02
CA TYR A 342 -9.52 -14.39 -27.88
C TYR A 342 -9.28 -14.64 -29.38
N ASP A 343 -8.04 -14.95 -29.79
CA ASP A 343 -7.68 -15.22 -31.18
C ASP A 343 -8.03 -16.65 -31.65
N LEU A 344 -8.64 -17.47 -30.78
CA LEU A 344 -8.96 -18.86 -31.07
C LEU A 344 -10.45 -19.12 -31.29
N TYR A 345 -11.36 -18.25 -30.82
CA TYR A 345 -12.81 -18.49 -30.94
C TYR A 345 -13.63 -17.21 -31.05
N ASN A 346 -14.73 -17.27 -31.81
CA ASN A 346 -15.48 -16.09 -32.24
C ASN A 346 -16.51 -15.52 -31.24
N ASN A 347 -16.88 -16.23 -30.15
CA ASN A 347 -17.97 -15.83 -29.22
C ASN A 347 -17.68 -16.21 -27.75
N LEU A 348 -16.49 -15.89 -27.24
CA LEU A 348 -16.12 -16.24 -25.86
C LEU A 348 -16.49 -15.17 -24.85
N SER A 349 -16.96 -15.62 -23.69
CA SER A 349 -17.11 -14.80 -22.48
C SER A 349 -16.12 -15.30 -21.42
N LEU A 350 -15.46 -14.35 -20.73
CA LEU A 350 -14.72 -14.65 -19.51
C LEU A 350 -15.63 -14.36 -18.33
N GLU A 351 -15.78 -15.34 -17.44
CA GLU A 351 -16.50 -15.20 -16.18
C GLU A 351 -15.51 -15.30 -15.02
N LEU A 352 -15.40 -14.22 -14.24
CA LEU A 352 -14.64 -14.19 -12.99
C LEU A 352 -15.59 -14.39 -11.82
N SER A 353 -15.35 -15.41 -11.00
CA SER A 353 -16.24 -15.78 -9.89
C SER A 353 -15.52 -15.68 -8.56
N TYR A 354 -16.01 -14.79 -7.70
CA TYR A 354 -15.39 -14.49 -6.40
C TYR A 354 -16.35 -14.81 -5.27
N PHE A 355 -15.86 -15.55 -4.29
CA PHE A 355 -16.59 -15.83 -3.04
C PHE A 355 -16.04 -14.97 -1.90
N THR A 356 -16.90 -14.63 -0.95
CA THR A 356 -16.46 -13.97 0.29
C THR A 356 -15.68 -14.95 1.18
N PRO A 357 -14.80 -14.46 2.07
CA PRO A 357 -13.93 -15.32 2.86
C PRO A 357 -14.68 -16.03 4.00
N THR A 358 -15.94 -15.64 4.26
CA THR A 358 -16.80 -16.19 5.30
C THR A 358 -17.98 -16.93 4.71
N ASN A 359 -18.34 -18.08 5.28
CA ASN A 359 -19.54 -18.82 4.87
C ASN A 359 -20.82 -18.03 5.07
N ASP A 360 -20.84 -17.05 5.98
CA ASP A 360 -22.00 -16.21 6.28
C ASP A 360 -22.16 -15.02 5.34
N GLY A 361 -21.14 -14.73 4.52
CA GLY A 361 -21.12 -13.55 3.66
C GLY A 361 -20.79 -12.24 4.41
N ILE A 362 -20.66 -11.17 3.64
CA ILE A 362 -20.42 -9.81 4.14
C ILE A 362 -21.76 -9.13 4.34
N ASP A 363 -21.94 -8.47 5.48
CA ASP A 363 -23.13 -7.66 5.73
C ASP A 363 -23.26 -6.55 4.69
N VAL A 364 -24.41 -6.40 4.05
CA VAL A 364 -24.66 -5.29 3.12
C VAL A 364 -25.32 -4.10 3.82
N ASP A 365 -25.59 -4.17 5.13
CA ASP A 365 -26.06 -3.02 5.91
C ASP A 365 -25.04 -1.88 5.90
N GLY A 366 -25.44 -0.71 5.39
CA GLY A 366 -24.57 0.42 5.06
C GLY A 366 -24.19 0.45 3.57
N ASP A 367 -23.00 0.94 3.26
CA ASP A 367 -22.51 1.06 1.88
C ASP A 367 -21.60 -0.11 1.53
N LEU A 368 -21.86 -0.80 0.42
CA LEU A 368 -20.96 -1.76 -0.21
C LEU A 368 -20.70 -1.27 -1.64
N THR A 369 -19.44 -1.20 -2.06
CA THR A 369 -19.07 -0.77 -3.42
C THR A 369 -18.14 -1.79 -4.04
N ILE A 370 -18.45 -2.21 -5.26
CA ILE A 370 -17.57 -3.03 -6.10
C ILE A 370 -17.13 -2.13 -7.25
N GLU A 371 -15.84 -1.81 -7.30
CA GLU A 371 -15.21 -1.12 -8.43
C GLU A 371 -14.60 -2.15 -9.37
N VAL A 372 -14.97 -2.07 -10.65
CA VAL A 372 -14.34 -2.82 -11.74
C VAL A 372 -13.64 -1.82 -12.65
N ARG A 373 -12.32 -1.92 -12.74
CA ARG A 373 -11.52 -1.06 -13.62
C ARG A 373 -11.21 -1.79 -14.92
N LEU A 374 -11.51 -1.12 -16.01
CA LEU A 374 -11.43 -1.64 -17.36
C LEU A 374 -10.48 -0.78 -18.19
N LYS A 375 -9.58 -1.42 -18.91
CA LYS A 375 -8.86 -0.82 -20.02
C LYS A 375 -9.56 -1.27 -21.30
N ILE A 376 -10.26 -0.35 -21.95
CA ILE A 376 -10.99 -0.64 -23.18
C ILE A 376 -10.01 -0.55 -24.35
N GLU A 377 -10.09 -1.48 -25.30
CA GLU A 377 -9.21 -1.53 -26.48
C GLU A 377 -10.00 -1.29 -27.75
N SER A 378 -9.66 -0.22 -28.47
CA SER A 378 -10.43 0.23 -29.62
C SER A 378 -10.22 -0.57 -30.92
N THR A 379 -9.20 -1.44 -30.97
CA THR A 379 -8.71 -2.08 -32.20
C THR A 379 -9.14 -3.54 -32.36
N LYS A 380 -9.82 -4.14 -31.38
CA LYS A 380 -10.27 -5.54 -31.45
C LYS A 380 -11.52 -5.63 -32.35
N ASN A 381 -11.28 -5.93 -33.62
CA ASN A 381 -12.28 -6.22 -34.65
C ASN A 381 -12.89 -7.62 -34.42
N THR A 382 -13.66 -7.80 -33.36
CA THR A 382 -14.50 -8.99 -33.19
C THR A 382 -15.86 -8.69 -33.80
N THR A 383 -16.29 -9.46 -34.79
CA THR A 383 -17.70 -9.49 -35.20
C THR A 383 -18.54 -9.91 -34.00
N TYR A 384 -19.18 -8.94 -33.37
CA TYR A 384 -19.95 -9.11 -32.14
C TYR A 384 -21.23 -9.92 -32.38
N PRO A 385 -21.54 -10.95 -31.58
CA PRO A 385 -22.86 -11.55 -31.59
C PRO A 385 -23.92 -10.52 -31.13
N SER A 386 -25.19 -10.81 -31.47
CA SER A 386 -26.34 -9.88 -31.47
C SER A 386 -26.52 -8.96 -30.24
N ASP A 387 -27.27 -7.87 -30.43
CA ASP A 387 -27.45 -6.69 -29.56
C ASP A 387 -27.85 -6.91 -28.08
N LYS A 388 -28.13 -8.14 -27.64
CA LYS A 388 -28.64 -8.43 -26.29
C LYS A 388 -27.56 -8.82 -25.26
N GLU A 389 -26.31 -9.05 -25.68
CA GLU A 389 -25.23 -9.58 -24.83
C GLU A 389 -24.05 -8.59 -24.65
N LYS A 390 -24.26 -7.30 -24.92
CA LYS A 390 -23.19 -6.31 -25.13
C LYS A 390 -22.77 -5.55 -23.86
N GLY A 391 -22.55 -6.21 -22.72
CA GLY A 391 -22.27 -5.49 -21.46
C GLY A 391 -21.52 -6.27 -20.38
N LEU A 392 -20.98 -5.53 -19.41
CA LEU A 392 -20.46 -6.12 -18.17
C LEU A 392 -21.65 -6.55 -17.32
N GLU A 393 -21.82 -7.84 -17.12
CA GLU A 393 -22.81 -8.36 -16.16
C GLU A 393 -22.14 -8.55 -14.81
N LEU A 394 -22.64 -7.85 -13.78
CA LEU A 394 -22.36 -8.14 -12.38
C LEU A 394 -23.53 -8.94 -11.82
N GLU A 395 -23.29 -10.20 -11.47
CA GLU A 395 -24.26 -11.02 -10.75
C GLU A 395 -23.81 -11.18 -9.31
N LEU A 396 -24.70 -10.98 -8.34
CA LEU A 396 -24.49 -11.10 -6.91
C LEU A 396 -25.32 -12.26 -6.39
N TRP A 397 -24.70 -13.20 -5.70
CA TRP A 397 -25.43 -14.28 -5.02
C TRP A 397 -25.53 -14.00 -3.52
N ASN A 398 -26.74 -14.17 -2.99
CA ASN A 398 -27.05 -13.82 -1.60
C ASN A 398 -27.45 -15.04 -0.74
N GLY A 399 -27.40 -16.25 -1.31
CA GLY A 399 -27.69 -17.50 -0.59
C GLY A 399 -29.00 -18.15 -1.02
N LYS A 400 -29.47 -19.14 -0.24
CA LYS A 400 -30.74 -19.85 -0.48
C LYS A 400 -31.82 -19.36 0.49
N TYR A 401 -33.01 -19.05 -0.03
CA TYR A 401 -34.21 -18.74 0.75
C TYR A 401 -35.36 -19.66 0.33
N GLY A 402 -35.99 -20.34 1.29
CA GLY A 402 -36.99 -21.39 0.99
C GLY A 402 -36.44 -22.51 0.09
N GLY A 403 -35.13 -22.81 0.18
CA GLY A 403 -34.45 -23.80 -0.67
C GLY A 403 -34.08 -23.33 -2.08
N LYS A 404 -34.44 -22.10 -2.47
CA LYS A 404 -34.12 -21.51 -3.78
C LYS A 404 -33.01 -20.48 -3.68
N ASP A 405 -32.02 -20.56 -4.56
CA ASP A 405 -30.96 -19.55 -4.65
C ASP A 405 -31.54 -18.18 -5.00
N GLN A 406 -31.00 -17.13 -4.39
CA GLN A 406 -31.35 -15.74 -4.66
C GLN A 406 -30.14 -15.04 -5.27
N TYR A 407 -30.36 -14.46 -6.45
CA TYR A 407 -29.36 -13.71 -7.20
C TYR A 407 -29.89 -12.32 -7.54
N ILE A 408 -28.99 -11.38 -7.70
CA ILE A 408 -29.23 -10.05 -8.23
C ILE A 408 -28.25 -9.85 -9.37
N SER A 409 -28.73 -9.68 -10.60
CA SER A 409 -27.86 -9.36 -11.74
C SER A 409 -28.10 -7.94 -12.23
N CYS A 410 -27.03 -7.30 -12.65
CA CYS A 410 -27.01 -6.00 -13.29
C CYS A 410 -26.17 -6.08 -14.55
N ASN A 411 -26.76 -5.72 -15.68
CA ASN A 411 -26.05 -5.65 -16.97
C ASN A 411 -25.80 -4.18 -17.29
N VAL A 412 -24.53 -3.82 -17.53
CA VAL A 412 -24.11 -2.50 -18.02
C VAL A 412 -23.83 -2.61 -19.52
N PRO A 413 -24.79 -2.23 -20.38
CA PRO A 413 -24.63 -2.31 -21.83
C PRO A 413 -23.67 -1.23 -22.35
N LEU A 414 -22.77 -1.62 -23.26
CA LEU A 414 -21.70 -0.76 -23.77
C LEU A 414 -22.09 -0.02 -25.06
N ASN A 415 -23.10 -0.48 -25.78
CA ASN A 415 -23.48 0.08 -27.08
C ASN A 415 -24.09 1.48 -27.02
N GLY A 416 -24.29 2.05 -25.82
CA GLY A 416 -24.98 3.33 -25.70
C GLY A 416 -26.38 3.32 -26.35
N THR A 417 -27.01 2.16 -26.41
CA THR A 417 -28.44 2.04 -26.67
C THR A 417 -29.11 1.84 -25.32
N SER A 418 -30.28 2.45 -25.13
CA SER A 418 -31.14 2.29 -23.96
C SER A 418 -31.58 0.83 -23.86
N THR A 419 -30.70 -0.01 -23.34
CA THR A 419 -31.00 -1.41 -23.09
C THR A 419 -31.41 -1.50 -21.64
N VAL A 420 -32.60 -2.05 -21.47
CA VAL A 420 -33.21 -2.24 -20.17
C VAL A 420 -32.36 -3.26 -19.42
N SER A 421 -31.69 -2.86 -18.33
CA SER A 421 -31.12 -3.81 -17.37
C SER A 421 -32.29 -4.55 -16.73
N ILE A 422 -32.28 -5.88 -16.86
CA ILE A 422 -33.34 -6.75 -16.37
C ILE A 422 -32.83 -7.46 -15.12
N PHE A 423 -33.46 -7.15 -13.99
CA PHE A 423 -33.27 -7.85 -12.74
C PHE A 423 -34.26 -8.99 -12.72
N LYS A 424 -33.82 -10.20 -12.42
CA LYS A 424 -34.69 -11.36 -12.31
C LYS A 424 -34.33 -12.14 -11.06
N ASN A 425 -35.27 -12.27 -10.12
CA ASN A 425 -35.10 -13.23 -9.03
C ASN A 425 -35.57 -14.63 -9.47
N LYS A 426 -35.20 -15.69 -8.73
CA LYS A 426 -35.67 -17.05 -9.03
C LYS A 426 -37.17 -17.27 -8.70
N LEU A 427 -37.89 -16.26 -8.22
CA LEU A 427 -39.36 -16.26 -8.14
C LEU A 427 -40.02 -15.83 -9.46
N GLY A 428 -39.22 -15.37 -10.43
CA GLY A 428 -39.71 -14.93 -11.75
C GLY A 428 -40.05 -13.44 -11.80
N GLU A 429 -39.91 -12.72 -10.69
CA GLU A 429 -40.14 -11.28 -10.63
C GLU A 429 -39.05 -10.59 -11.44
N THR A 430 -39.48 -9.80 -12.41
CA THR A 430 -38.62 -9.16 -13.39
C THR A 430 -38.73 -7.65 -13.23
N TYR A 431 -37.64 -6.99 -12.85
CA TYR A 431 -37.58 -5.54 -12.73
C TYR A 431 -36.74 -4.97 -13.87
N LYS A 432 -37.29 -3.99 -14.57
CA LYS A 432 -36.73 -3.42 -15.80
C LYS A 432 -36.25 -2.00 -15.52
N TYR A 433 -35.01 -1.68 -15.87
CA TYR A 433 -34.44 -0.35 -15.66
C TYR A 433 -33.75 0.14 -16.92
N GLU A 434 -33.98 1.39 -17.31
CA GLU A 434 -33.23 2.00 -18.40
C GLU A 434 -31.95 2.63 -17.84
N VAL A 435 -30.79 2.04 -18.15
CA VAL A 435 -29.50 2.68 -17.89
C VAL A 435 -29.25 3.67 -19.02
N PHE A 436 -29.62 4.92 -18.77
CA PHE A 436 -29.46 6.01 -19.72
C PHE A 436 -28.01 6.53 -19.73
N TYR A 437 -27.36 6.50 -20.90
CA TYR A 437 -26.18 7.32 -21.25
C TYR A 437 -24.86 7.16 -20.43
N PHE A 438 -24.67 6.10 -19.62
CA PHE A 438 -23.45 5.97 -18.79
C PHE A 438 -22.13 5.98 -19.58
N LEU A 439 -22.10 5.36 -20.78
CA LEU A 439 -20.91 5.33 -21.64
C LEU A 439 -20.98 6.27 -22.84
N ILE A 440 -22.14 6.88 -23.11
CA ILE A 440 -22.33 7.79 -24.24
C ILE A 440 -21.74 9.17 -23.93
N ASN A 441 -21.82 9.60 -22.67
CA ASN A 441 -21.14 10.82 -22.21
C ASN A 441 -19.61 10.68 -22.18
N ALA A 442 -19.06 9.51 -22.51
CA ALA A 442 -17.62 9.29 -22.67
C ALA A 442 -17.09 9.71 -24.05
N GLY A 443 -17.91 10.37 -24.88
CA GLY A 443 -17.52 10.88 -26.20
C GLY A 443 -17.61 9.80 -27.27
N ARG A 444 -18.77 9.70 -27.92
CA ARG A 444 -18.90 8.97 -29.19
C ARG A 444 -18.23 9.78 -30.29
N ASN A 445 -16.93 9.60 -30.47
CA ASN A 445 -16.30 9.81 -31.77
C ASN A 445 -15.66 8.48 -32.15
N ASP A 446 -16.14 7.94 -33.27
CA ASP A 446 -15.71 6.75 -34.00
C ASP A 446 -14.45 6.03 -33.46
N ASN A 447 -14.64 4.78 -33.03
CA ASN A 447 -13.56 3.79 -32.84
C ASN A 447 -12.43 4.16 -31.86
N ALA A 448 -12.70 4.87 -30.76
CA ALA A 448 -11.66 5.16 -29.77
C ALA A 448 -12.14 5.06 -28.31
N PHE A 449 -12.13 3.86 -27.75
CA PHE A 449 -11.94 3.73 -26.31
C PHE A 449 -10.50 3.26 -26.06
N ALA A 450 -9.62 4.20 -25.69
CA ALA A 450 -8.23 3.95 -25.30
C ALA A 450 -7.93 4.49 -23.88
N THR A 451 -8.97 4.70 -23.06
CA THR A 451 -8.86 5.27 -21.71
C THR A 451 -9.40 4.31 -20.67
N ASP A 452 -8.70 4.21 -19.54
CA ASP A 452 -9.15 3.43 -18.38
C ASP A 452 -10.51 3.95 -17.91
N LYS A 453 -11.46 3.04 -17.69
CA LYS A 453 -12.79 3.32 -17.15
C LYS A 453 -12.97 2.58 -15.84
N THR A 454 -13.70 3.19 -14.91
CA THR A 454 -14.11 2.55 -13.66
C THR A 454 -15.62 2.45 -13.65
N ILE A 455 -16.13 1.22 -13.56
CA ILE A 455 -17.55 0.97 -13.28
C ILE A 455 -17.68 0.73 -11.79
N ARG A 456 -18.52 1.52 -11.13
CA ARG A 456 -18.83 1.36 -9.71
C ARG A 456 -20.21 0.80 -9.54
N PHE A 457 -20.32 -0.31 -8.83
CA PHE A 457 -21.58 -0.87 -8.38
C PHE A 457 -21.71 -0.60 -6.89
N HIS A 458 -22.69 0.20 -6.47
CA HIS A 458 -22.95 0.46 -5.06
C HIS A 458 -24.21 -0.25 -4.60
N ILE A 459 -24.19 -0.75 -3.36
CA ILE A 459 -25.37 -1.07 -2.58
C ILE A 459 -25.36 -0.10 -1.41
N ARG A 460 -26.37 0.78 -1.31
CA ARG A 460 -26.54 1.71 -0.18
C ARG A 460 -27.92 1.52 0.39
N ASN A 461 -28.02 1.22 1.69
CA ASN A 461 -29.30 0.99 2.38
C ASN A 461 -30.21 -0.04 1.68
N GLY A 462 -29.61 -1.10 1.13
CA GLY A 462 -30.32 -2.15 0.38
C GLY A 462 -30.79 -1.76 -1.02
N GLN A 463 -30.37 -0.60 -1.54
CA GLN A 463 -30.64 -0.15 -2.92
C GLN A 463 -29.38 -0.20 -3.77
N PHE A 464 -29.52 -0.54 -5.05
CA PHE A 464 -28.41 -0.65 -5.98
C PHE A 464 -28.19 0.64 -6.78
N TYR A 465 -26.94 1.01 -7.03
CA TYR A 465 -26.53 2.19 -7.81
C TYR A 465 -25.40 1.82 -8.75
N ILE A 466 -25.33 2.51 -9.89
CA ILE A 466 -24.21 2.41 -10.83
C ILE A 466 -23.61 3.82 -10.99
N GLY A 467 -22.32 3.95 -10.68
CA GLY A 467 -21.67 5.27 -10.58
C GLY A 467 -22.35 6.17 -9.53
N ASP A 468 -22.48 7.45 -9.85
CA ASP A 468 -23.08 8.46 -8.95
C ASP A 468 -24.57 8.70 -9.22
N THR A 469 -25.19 7.95 -10.14
CA THR A 469 -26.58 8.18 -10.58
C THR A 469 -27.57 7.39 -9.72
N TYR A 470 -28.55 8.10 -9.14
CA TYR A 470 -29.72 7.50 -8.48
C TYR A 470 -30.64 6.88 -9.53
N LEU A 471 -30.94 5.57 -9.40
CA LEU A 471 -31.70 4.79 -10.40
C LEU A 471 -33.23 4.81 -10.20
N GLY A 472 -33.78 5.84 -9.54
CA GLY A 472 -35.23 5.95 -9.27
C GLY A 472 -35.68 5.15 -8.04
N GLU A 473 -36.98 4.84 -7.93
CA GLU A 473 -37.52 3.96 -6.86
C GLU A 473 -37.02 2.53 -7.04
N VAL A 474 -35.82 2.26 -6.56
CA VAL A 474 -35.24 0.90 -6.53
C VAL A 474 -35.94 0.10 -5.42
N PRO A 475 -36.52 -1.08 -5.72
CA PRO A 475 -37.00 -1.99 -4.69
C PRO A 475 -35.84 -2.30 -3.76
N LYS A 476 -36.03 -2.07 -2.46
CA LYS A 476 -35.07 -2.55 -1.45
C LYS A 476 -34.87 -4.05 -1.65
N MET A 477 -33.66 -4.55 -1.40
CA MET A 477 -33.44 -5.99 -1.32
C MET A 477 -34.55 -6.63 -0.46
N PRO A 478 -35.12 -7.77 -0.88
CA PRO A 478 -36.18 -8.43 -0.12
C PRO A 478 -35.78 -8.57 1.36
N SER A 479 -36.72 -8.28 2.26
CA SER A 479 -36.46 -8.34 3.71
C SER A 479 -35.86 -9.69 4.10
N GLY A 480 -34.67 -9.69 4.70
CA GLY A 480 -33.92 -10.89 5.09
C GLY A 480 -32.73 -11.24 4.20
N ILE A 481 -32.49 -10.49 3.12
CA ILE A 481 -31.34 -10.66 2.23
C ILE A 481 -30.29 -9.58 2.51
N ASN A 482 -29.51 -9.76 3.58
CA ASN A 482 -28.55 -8.75 4.06
C ASN A 482 -27.08 -9.21 3.89
N ARG A 483 -26.82 -10.23 3.08
CA ARG A 483 -25.47 -10.83 2.97
C ARG A 483 -25.01 -10.95 1.52
N PHE A 484 -23.86 -10.38 1.25
CA PHE A 484 -23.10 -10.54 0.01
C PHE A 484 -22.21 -11.79 0.11
N ARG A 485 -22.37 -12.76 -0.78
CA ARG A 485 -21.66 -14.06 -0.69
C ARG A 485 -20.75 -14.35 -1.87
N SER A 486 -21.15 -13.97 -3.07
CA SER A 486 -20.28 -14.05 -4.24
C SER A 486 -20.69 -13.02 -5.28
N PHE A 487 -19.76 -12.73 -6.19
CA PHE A 487 -20.07 -12.01 -7.42
C PHE A 487 -19.40 -12.61 -8.63
N TYR A 488 -20.03 -12.37 -9.78
CA TYR A 488 -19.60 -12.82 -11.09
C TYR A 488 -19.46 -11.61 -12.00
N ILE A 489 -18.35 -11.54 -12.73
CA ILE A 489 -18.17 -10.56 -13.80
C ILE A 489 -18.07 -11.33 -15.12
N LYS A 490 -18.99 -11.08 -16.05
CA LYS A 490 -19.04 -11.76 -17.35
C LYS A 490 -18.64 -10.84 -18.51
N HIS A 491 -18.30 -11.43 -19.66
CA HIS A 491 -18.03 -10.75 -20.95
C HIS A 491 -16.79 -9.85 -21.01
N ILE A 492 -15.84 -10.00 -20.08
CA ILE A 492 -14.64 -9.15 -19.99
C ILE A 492 -13.82 -9.11 -21.29
N GLY A 493 -13.67 -10.26 -21.95
CA GLY A 493 -12.85 -10.41 -23.15
C GLY A 493 -13.44 -9.88 -24.46
N ALA A 494 -14.71 -9.50 -24.47
CA ALA A 494 -15.35 -8.99 -25.68
C ALA A 494 -15.06 -7.50 -25.92
N ILE A 495 -14.54 -6.78 -24.92
CA ILE A 495 -14.62 -5.30 -24.86
C ILE A 495 -13.29 -4.63 -24.51
N GLY A 496 -12.30 -5.40 -24.07
CA GLY A 496 -11.04 -4.90 -23.53
C GLY A 496 -10.57 -5.81 -22.42
N SER A 497 -10.03 -5.22 -21.36
CA SER A 497 -9.46 -5.96 -20.26
C SER A 497 -9.76 -5.38 -18.88
N VAL A 498 -9.85 -6.24 -17.87
CA VAL A 498 -9.94 -5.82 -16.47
C VAL A 498 -8.53 -5.62 -15.93
N THR A 499 -8.26 -4.45 -15.35
CA THR A 499 -6.96 -4.12 -14.75
C THR A 499 -6.94 -4.40 -13.26
N ASP A 500 -7.98 -3.99 -12.55
CA ASP A 500 -8.17 -4.32 -11.13
C ASP A 500 -9.66 -4.37 -10.74
N ILE A 501 -9.95 -5.15 -9.69
CA ILE A 501 -11.24 -5.18 -9.00
C ILE A 501 -11.00 -4.76 -7.55
N ARG A 502 -11.84 -3.87 -7.03
CA ARG A 502 -11.75 -3.42 -5.63
C ARG A 502 -13.11 -3.50 -4.97
N ILE A 503 -13.13 -3.88 -3.70
CA ILE A 503 -14.35 -3.97 -2.91
C ILE A 503 -14.19 -3.09 -1.70
N TYR A 504 -15.19 -2.23 -1.46
CA TYR A 504 -15.24 -1.31 -0.35
C TYR A 504 -16.48 -1.55 0.49
N LYS A 505 -16.34 -1.59 1.81
CA LYS A 505 -17.44 -1.58 2.77
C LYS A 505 -17.35 -0.32 3.61
N ASN A 506 -18.40 0.48 3.60
CA ASN A 506 -18.49 1.77 4.31
C ASN A 506 -17.24 2.66 4.04
N GLY A 507 -16.79 2.67 2.78
CA GLY A 507 -15.60 3.40 2.34
C GLY A 507 -14.25 2.72 2.63
N LYS A 508 -14.20 1.65 3.43
CA LYS A 508 -12.99 0.87 3.70
C LYS A 508 -12.78 -0.19 2.62
N GLN A 509 -11.61 -0.24 1.98
CA GLN A 509 -11.28 -1.31 1.04
C GLN A 509 -11.14 -2.63 1.81
N ILE A 510 -11.95 -3.62 1.44
CA ILE A 510 -11.98 -4.95 2.05
C ILE A 510 -11.64 -6.06 1.04
N GLY A 511 -11.43 -5.72 -0.22
CA GLY A 511 -11.01 -6.66 -1.25
C GLY A 511 -10.25 -5.99 -2.38
N ILE A 512 -9.20 -6.63 -2.90
CA ILE A 512 -8.52 -6.21 -4.13
C ILE A 512 -8.07 -7.41 -4.96
N GLU A 513 -8.21 -7.26 -6.27
CA GLU A 513 -7.54 -8.08 -7.26
C GLU A 513 -6.81 -7.18 -8.25
N ASN A 514 -5.55 -7.46 -8.55
CA ASN A 514 -4.74 -6.72 -9.51
C ASN A 514 -4.22 -7.66 -10.60
N PHE A 515 -4.68 -7.44 -11.83
CA PHE A 515 -4.36 -8.25 -13.00
C PHE A 515 -3.09 -7.78 -13.75
N ASP A 516 -2.49 -6.64 -13.36
CA ASP A 516 -1.29 -6.08 -14.01
C ASP A 516 0.03 -6.62 -13.41
N GLY A 517 -0.03 -7.69 -12.61
CA GLY A 517 1.13 -8.31 -11.98
C GLY A 517 2.00 -9.08 -12.99
N ASN A 518 3.22 -8.61 -13.23
CA ASN A 518 4.19 -9.21 -14.17
C ASN A 518 4.86 -10.51 -13.66
N SER A 519 4.17 -11.29 -12.82
CA SER A 519 4.75 -12.43 -12.11
C SER A 519 4.43 -13.76 -12.79
N THR A 520 5.39 -14.27 -13.55
CA THR A 520 5.43 -15.66 -14.06
C THR A 520 5.45 -16.72 -12.95
N THR A 521 5.58 -16.29 -11.68
CA THR A 521 5.72 -17.12 -10.49
C THR A 521 4.46 -17.20 -9.61
N ILE A 522 3.43 -16.39 -9.84
CA ILE A 522 2.24 -16.36 -8.97
C ILE A 522 1.08 -17.12 -9.63
N PRO A 523 0.48 -18.12 -8.95
CA PRO A 523 -0.63 -18.90 -9.47
C PRO A 523 -1.92 -18.10 -9.44
N MET A 524 -2.22 -17.40 -10.53
CA MET A 524 -3.42 -16.60 -10.81
C MET A 524 -3.78 -15.49 -9.78
N PRO A 525 -4.32 -14.36 -10.25
CA PRO A 525 -4.96 -13.39 -9.37
C PRO A 525 -6.19 -14.02 -8.67
N TRP A 526 -6.14 -14.16 -7.34
CA TRP A 526 -7.29 -14.50 -6.48
C TRP A 526 -7.63 -13.34 -5.56
N LEU A 527 -8.89 -12.85 -5.63
CA LEU A 527 -9.33 -11.66 -4.90
C LEU A 527 -8.94 -11.79 -3.43
N LYS A 528 -7.99 -10.93 -3.02
CA LYS A 528 -7.50 -10.87 -1.65
C LYS A 528 -8.50 -10.06 -0.83
N TRP A 529 -9.06 -10.67 0.20
CA TRP A 529 -9.93 -10.01 1.16
C TRP A 529 -9.14 -9.49 2.34
N TYR A 530 -9.57 -8.40 2.96
CA TYR A 530 -8.90 -7.79 4.11
C TYR A 530 -9.91 -7.55 5.25
N GLU A 531 -9.42 -7.66 6.48
CA GLU A 531 -10.17 -7.29 7.71
C GLU A 531 -10.59 -5.82 7.69
#